data_AF-A0A2U2HHK1-F1
#
_entry.id   AF-A0A2U2HHK1-F1
#
_cell.length_a   1.000
_cell.length_b   1.000
_cell.length_c   1.000
_cell.angle_alpha   90.00
_cell.angle_beta   90.00
_cell.angle_gamma   90.00
#
_symmetry.space_group_name_H-M   'P 1'
#
loop_
_entity.id
_entity.type
_entity.pdbx_description
1 polymer ?
#
loop_
_entity_poly.entity_id
_entity_poly.type
_entity_poly.pdbx_seq_one_letter_code
_entity_poly.pdbx_strand_id
1 'polypeptide(L)'
;MAHAVEDEFKLAFRNGLAGLEQPLIGVLRQLATHNYPSEVVAIDFEVFSDSWSDGFPVRAFFMDATNCEHFVYVDGSAEYPSPVDPGLLTEAIISDDVEWSLLERAPEMDAGALGEAELFPWFIACWQKAAGGGFLKRATLALHDDAREFDLIAHT
;
A
#
# COMPACT_ATOMS: atom_id res chain seq x y z
N MET A 1 -29.33 -9.81 -1.05
CA MET A 1 -28.65 -9.45 -2.30
C MET A 1 -27.30 -8.82 -2.01
N ALA A 2 -27.22 -7.82 -1.14
CA ALA A 2 -25.97 -7.19 -0.69
C ALA A 2 -24.83 -8.19 -0.39
N HIS A 3 -25.04 -9.18 0.49
CA HIS A 3 -23.99 -10.18 0.80
C HIS A 3 -23.42 -10.94 -0.41
N ALA A 4 -24.24 -11.21 -1.44
CA ALA A 4 -23.73 -11.88 -2.64
C ALA A 4 -22.84 -10.94 -3.46
N VAL A 5 -23.16 -9.64 -3.51
CA VAL A 5 -22.34 -8.63 -4.19
C VAL A 5 -21.05 -8.36 -3.41
N GLU A 6 -21.09 -8.34 -2.07
CA GLU A 6 -19.90 -8.24 -1.21
C GLU A 6 -18.95 -9.43 -1.43
N ASP A 7 -19.48 -10.64 -1.57
CA ASP A 7 -18.68 -11.84 -1.85
C ASP A 7 -18.06 -11.79 -3.26
N GLU A 8 -18.80 -11.30 -4.25
CA GLU A 8 -18.28 -11.05 -5.60
C GLU A 8 -17.17 -9.99 -5.61
N PHE A 9 -17.35 -8.91 -4.85
CA PHE A 9 -16.33 -7.87 -4.66
C PHE A 9 -15.06 -8.46 -4.05
N LYS A 10 -15.17 -9.17 -2.92
CA LYS A 10 -14.00 -9.80 -2.26
C LYS A 10 -13.29 -10.78 -3.18
N LEU A 11 -14.03 -11.55 -3.98
CA LEU A 11 -13.44 -12.48 -4.94
C LEU A 11 -12.67 -11.74 -6.04
N ALA A 12 -13.27 -10.71 -6.63
CA ALA A 12 -12.61 -9.89 -7.65
C ALA A 12 -11.34 -9.23 -7.08
N PHE A 13 -11.44 -8.65 -5.88
CA PHE A 13 -10.35 -7.99 -5.18
C PHE A 13 -9.19 -8.94 -4.92
N ARG A 14 -9.46 -10.12 -4.32
CA ARG A 14 -8.42 -11.14 -4.06
C ARG A 14 -7.75 -11.64 -5.34
N ASN A 15 -8.51 -11.80 -6.43
CA ASN A 15 -7.95 -12.19 -7.73
C ASN A 15 -7.02 -11.10 -8.27
N GLY A 16 -7.39 -9.84 -8.11
CA GLY A 16 -6.56 -8.67 -8.39
C GLY A 16 -5.24 -8.70 -7.62
N LEU A 17 -5.33 -8.77 -6.28
CA LEU A 17 -4.18 -8.87 -5.38
C LEU A 17 -3.25 -10.03 -5.74
N ALA A 18 -3.79 -11.19 -6.11
CA ALA A 18 -2.98 -12.34 -6.53
C ALA A 18 -2.12 -12.04 -7.77
N GLY A 19 -2.62 -11.22 -8.70
CA GLY A 19 -1.87 -10.76 -9.87
C GLY A 19 -0.75 -9.77 -9.54
N LEU A 20 -0.92 -8.99 -8.46
CA LEU A 20 0.02 -7.95 -8.03
C LEU A 20 1.08 -8.43 -7.03
N GLU A 21 0.92 -9.64 -6.47
CA GLU A 21 1.78 -10.12 -5.37
C GLU A 21 3.27 -10.12 -5.73
N GLN A 22 3.64 -10.72 -6.87
CA GLN A 22 5.06 -10.85 -7.24
C GLN A 22 5.70 -9.50 -7.62
N PRO A 23 5.05 -8.64 -8.44
CA PRO A 23 5.52 -7.27 -8.65
C PRO A 23 5.72 -6.51 -7.34
N LEU A 24 4.74 -6.54 -6.43
CA LEU A 24 4.82 -5.82 -5.16
C LEU A 24 5.99 -6.32 -4.31
N ILE A 25 6.15 -7.64 -4.15
CA ILE A 25 7.28 -8.22 -3.40
C ILE A 25 8.62 -7.74 -3.98
N GLY A 26 8.73 -7.63 -5.30
CA GLY A 26 9.92 -7.12 -5.98
C GLY A 26 10.24 -5.66 -5.61
N VAL A 27 9.23 -4.79 -5.58
CA VAL A 27 9.36 -3.38 -5.19
C VAL A 27 9.66 -3.24 -3.70
N LEU A 28 8.90 -3.91 -2.84
CA LEU A 28 9.09 -3.89 -1.38
C LEU A 28 10.47 -4.41 -0.99
N ARG A 29 11.03 -5.39 -1.72
CA ARG A 29 12.39 -5.88 -1.45
C ARG A 29 13.44 -4.83 -1.74
N GLN A 30 13.26 -4.05 -2.81
CA GLN A 30 14.16 -2.93 -3.11
C GLN A 30 14.10 -1.90 -1.99
N LEU A 31 12.90 -1.55 -1.51
CA LEU A 31 12.73 -0.65 -0.37
C LEU A 31 13.40 -1.18 0.91
N ALA A 32 13.11 -2.42 1.29
CA ALA A 32 13.59 -3.02 2.53
C ALA A 32 15.12 -3.22 2.57
N THR A 33 15.77 -3.33 1.41
CA THR A 33 17.22 -3.55 1.31
C THR A 33 17.99 -2.28 0.93
N HIS A 34 17.29 -1.18 0.65
CA HIS A 34 17.92 0.08 0.32
C HIS A 34 18.63 0.71 1.53
N ASN A 35 19.81 1.28 1.29
CA ASN A 35 20.56 1.99 2.31
C ASN A 35 20.16 3.47 2.29
N TYR A 36 19.12 3.81 3.05
CA TYR A 36 18.63 5.18 3.14
C TYR A 36 19.62 6.13 3.84
N PRO A 37 19.55 7.44 3.53
CA PRO A 37 20.17 8.48 4.34
C PRO A 37 19.81 8.35 5.83
N SER A 38 20.68 8.90 6.68
CA SER A 38 20.46 8.91 8.13
C SER A 38 19.21 9.69 8.55
N GLU A 39 18.82 10.67 7.73
CA GLU A 39 17.69 11.57 7.90
C GLU A 39 16.36 10.83 7.78
N VAL A 40 16.29 9.79 6.94
CA VAL A 40 15.12 8.91 6.86
C VAL A 40 15.14 7.96 8.05
N VAL A 41 14.19 8.11 8.96
CA VAL A 41 14.09 7.27 10.17
C VAL A 41 12.97 6.22 10.07
N ALA A 42 12.04 6.39 9.13
CA ALA A 42 10.95 5.45 8.88
C ALA A 42 10.50 5.45 7.41
N ILE A 43 9.84 4.37 7.00
CA ILE A 43 8.98 4.35 5.81
C ILE A 43 7.54 4.22 6.29
N ASP A 44 6.68 5.14 5.91
CA ASP A 44 5.25 5.05 6.20
C ASP A 44 4.50 4.66 4.93
N PHE A 45 3.67 3.63 5.02
CA PHE A 45 2.82 3.22 3.91
C PHE A 45 1.39 3.67 4.18
N GLU A 46 0.81 4.44 3.27
CA GLU A 46 -0.57 4.90 3.41
C GLU A 46 -1.46 4.31 2.32
N VAL A 47 -2.66 3.88 2.72
CA VAL A 47 -3.70 3.36 1.84
C VAL A 47 -4.71 4.46 1.51
N PHE A 48 -4.87 4.74 0.23
CA PHE A 48 -5.88 5.64 -0.34
C PHE A 48 -7.05 4.80 -0.86
N SER A 49 -8.11 4.67 -0.06
CA SER A 49 -9.25 3.77 -0.33
C SER A 49 -10.42 4.42 -1.06
N ASP A 50 -10.21 5.58 -1.71
CA ASP A 50 -11.25 6.31 -2.46
C ASP A 50 -11.76 5.52 -3.69
N SER A 51 -10.89 4.70 -4.29
CA SER A 51 -11.17 3.89 -5.48
C SER A 51 -10.16 2.74 -5.56
N TRP A 52 -10.62 1.56 -5.97
CA TRP A 52 -9.76 0.38 -6.17
C TRP A 52 -9.40 0.13 -7.64
N SER A 53 -9.99 0.91 -8.56
CA SER A 53 -9.75 0.91 -10.00
C SER A 53 -8.77 1.99 -10.48
N ASP A 54 -8.46 2.98 -9.65
CA ASP A 54 -7.59 4.14 -9.99
C ASP A 54 -6.09 3.90 -9.71
N GLY A 55 -5.62 2.69 -9.97
CA GLY A 55 -4.24 2.27 -9.74
C GLY A 55 -4.03 1.64 -8.36
N PHE A 56 -2.77 1.41 -8.00
CA PHE A 56 -2.44 0.75 -6.74
C PHE A 56 -2.61 1.73 -5.57
N PRO A 57 -3.37 1.38 -4.52
CA PRO A 57 -3.83 2.33 -3.51
C PRO A 57 -2.81 2.62 -2.40
N VAL A 58 -1.65 1.95 -2.40
CA VAL A 58 -0.65 2.12 -1.33
C VAL A 58 0.51 2.99 -1.81
N ARG A 59 0.83 4.02 -1.04
CA ARG A 59 1.99 4.89 -1.28
C ARG A 59 2.99 4.81 -0.14
N ALA A 60 4.27 4.96 -0.46
CA ALA A 60 5.35 5.00 0.50
C ALA A 60 5.85 6.44 0.73
N PHE A 61 5.93 6.85 1.99
CA PHE A 61 6.46 8.12 2.46
C PHE A 61 7.73 7.89 3.25
N PHE A 62 8.77 8.68 3.00
CA PHE A 62 10.07 8.51 3.64
C PHE A 62 10.21 9.55 4.75
N MET A 63 10.07 9.14 6.00
CA MET A 63 9.84 10.08 7.10
C MET A 63 11.14 10.43 7.82
N ASP A 64 11.29 11.70 8.18
CA ASP A 64 12.35 12.19 9.06
C ASP A 64 11.99 12.13 10.55
N ALA A 65 12.94 12.49 11.41
CA ALA A 65 12.78 12.47 12.87
C ALA A 65 11.70 13.43 13.40
N THR A 66 11.19 14.35 12.57
CA THR A 66 10.13 15.30 12.90
C THR A 66 8.78 14.93 12.29
N ASN A 67 8.68 13.72 11.73
CA ASN A 67 7.49 13.24 11.04
C ASN A 67 7.13 14.07 9.79
N CYS A 68 8.16 14.56 9.09
CA CYS A 68 8.01 15.19 7.78
C CYS A 68 8.56 14.29 6.69
N GLU A 69 7.95 14.33 5.51
CA GLU A 69 8.49 13.63 4.35
C GLU A 69 9.84 14.21 3.94
N HIS A 70 10.83 13.33 3.80
CA HIS A 70 12.20 13.66 3.50
C HIS A 70 12.49 13.54 2.01
N PHE A 71 13.10 14.57 1.46
CA PHE A 71 13.60 14.62 0.09
C PHE A 71 15.10 14.90 0.09
N VAL A 72 15.81 14.30 -0.87
CA VAL A 72 17.21 14.62 -1.14
C VAL A 72 17.28 15.66 -2.24
N TYR A 73 18.19 16.63 -2.13
CA TYR A 73 18.42 17.63 -3.17
C TYR A 73 19.54 17.19 -4.11
N VAL A 74 19.20 16.94 -5.36
CA VAL A 74 20.14 16.55 -6.43
C VAL A 74 20.00 17.55 -7.57
N ASP A 75 21.11 18.18 -7.95
CA ASP A 75 21.17 19.15 -9.07
C ASP A 75 20.10 20.25 -9.06
N GLY A 76 19.69 20.68 -7.86
CA GLY A 76 18.69 21.74 -7.66
C GLY A 76 17.23 21.26 -7.69
N SER A 77 16.99 19.96 -7.80
CA SER A 77 15.67 19.33 -7.67
C SER A 77 15.57 18.54 -6.39
N ALA A 78 14.38 18.50 -5.80
CA ALA A 78 14.05 17.54 -4.75
C ALA A 78 13.72 16.19 -5.39
N GLU A 79 14.28 15.12 -4.84
CA GLU A 79 14.08 13.74 -5.27
C GLU A 79 13.77 12.85 -4.06
N TYR A 80 13.09 11.73 -4.27
CA TYR A 80 12.86 10.76 -3.22
C TYR A 80 14.17 10.06 -2.83
N PRO A 81 14.37 9.75 -1.54
CA PRO A 81 15.58 9.08 -1.04
C PRO A 81 15.56 7.56 -1.34
N SER A 82 14.95 7.15 -2.45
CA SER A 82 14.60 5.77 -2.76
C SER A 82 14.81 5.48 -4.26
N PRO A 83 15.23 4.25 -4.62
CA PRO A 83 15.34 3.83 -6.02
C PRO A 83 13.99 3.46 -6.65
N VAL A 84 12.92 3.38 -5.86
CA VAL A 84 11.58 3.05 -6.33
C VAL A 84 10.65 4.24 -6.23
N ASP A 85 9.67 4.26 -7.14
CA ASP A 85 8.57 5.22 -7.10
C ASP A 85 7.71 5.00 -5.83
N PRO A 86 7.34 6.07 -5.11
CA PRO A 86 6.44 6.02 -3.95
C PRO A 86 5.10 5.32 -4.20
N GLY A 87 4.57 5.38 -5.42
CA GLY A 87 3.31 4.73 -5.79
C GLY A 87 3.38 3.20 -5.84
N LEU A 88 4.58 2.63 -5.70
CA LEU A 88 4.90 1.20 -5.69
C LEU A 88 4.57 0.46 -6.99
N LEU A 89 3.31 0.45 -7.41
CA LEU A 89 2.78 -0.18 -8.61
C LEU A 89 1.87 0.81 -9.35
N THR A 90 1.60 0.55 -10.62
CA THR A 90 0.67 1.39 -11.42
C THR A 90 -0.66 0.68 -11.69
N GLU A 91 -0.68 -0.64 -11.58
CA GLU A 91 -1.84 -1.47 -11.85
C GLU A 91 -2.86 -1.37 -10.73
N ALA A 92 -4.12 -1.18 -11.12
CA ALA A 92 -5.26 -1.22 -10.21
C ALA A 92 -5.52 -2.63 -9.67
N ILE A 93 -6.18 -2.72 -8.51
CA ILE A 93 -6.52 -4.01 -7.90
C ILE A 93 -7.68 -4.65 -8.68
N ILE A 94 -8.72 -3.88 -8.99
CA ILE A 94 -9.85 -4.33 -9.82
C ILE A 94 -9.99 -3.41 -11.02
N SER A 95 -10.60 -3.90 -12.10
CA SER A 95 -10.89 -3.05 -13.26
C SER A 95 -12.06 -2.12 -12.96
N ASP A 96 -12.04 -0.93 -13.55
CA ASP A 96 -13.11 0.07 -13.47
C ASP A 96 -14.50 -0.53 -13.76
N ASP A 97 -14.65 -1.25 -14.87
CA ASP A 97 -15.92 -1.92 -15.24
C ASP A 97 -16.48 -2.85 -14.15
N VAL A 98 -15.60 -3.51 -13.38
CA VAL A 98 -16.00 -4.42 -12.30
C VAL A 98 -16.42 -3.64 -11.07
N GLU A 99 -15.66 -2.61 -10.68
CA GLU A 99 -15.98 -1.77 -9.53
C GLU A 99 -17.33 -1.05 -9.72
N TRP A 100 -17.52 -0.37 -10.86
CA TRP A 100 -18.77 0.31 -11.18
C TRP A 100 -19.97 -0.65 -11.18
N SER A 101 -19.83 -1.80 -11.84
CA SER A 101 -20.91 -2.80 -11.89
C SER A 101 -21.33 -3.29 -10.51
N LEU A 102 -20.37 -3.50 -9.60
CA LEU A 102 -20.66 -3.94 -8.23
C LEU A 102 -21.31 -2.82 -7.41
N LEU A 103 -20.82 -1.58 -7.51
CA LEU A 103 -21.37 -0.42 -6.82
C LEU A 103 -22.78 -0.06 -7.31
N GLU A 104 -23.08 -0.21 -8.60
CA GLU A 104 -24.44 -0.03 -9.13
C GLU A 104 -25.42 -1.06 -8.56
N ARG A 105 -24.95 -2.31 -8.34
CA ARG A 105 -25.76 -3.42 -7.83
C ARG A 105 -25.96 -3.38 -6.31
N ALA A 106 -25.05 -2.72 -5.58
CA ALA A 106 -25.10 -2.56 -4.13
C ALA A 106 -24.53 -1.19 -3.73
N PRO A 107 -25.25 -0.08 -3.96
CA PRO A 107 -24.75 1.27 -3.69
C PRO A 107 -24.55 1.57 -2.20
N GLU A 108 -25.14 0.77 -1.32
CA GLU A 108 -24.93 0.83 0.14
C GLU A 108 -23.70 0.07 0.63
N MET A 109 -23.02 -0.68 -0.25
CA MET A 109 -21.83 -1.45 0.10
C MET A 109 -20.67 -0.51 0.46
N ASP A 110 -20.04 -0.76 1.61
CA ASP A 110 -18.82 -0.08 2.01
C ASP A 110 -17.59 -0.73 1.33
N ALA A 111 -17.39 -0.41 0.05
CA ALA A 111 -16.30 -0.95 -0.75
C ALA A 111 -14.92 -0.61 -0.17
N GLY A 112 -14.78 0.57 0.46
CA GLY A 112 -13.57 0.98 1.17
C GLY A 112 -13.25 0.01 2.29
N ALA A 113 -14.15 -0.15 3.27
CA ALA A 113 -13.92 -1.05 4.40
C ALA A 113 -13.70 -2.52 3.97
N LEU A 114 -14.39 -2.98 2.91
CA LEU A 114 -14.20 -4.32 2.37
C LEU A 114 -12.83 -4.50 1.72
N GLY A 115 -12.39 -3.54 0.90
CA GLY A 115 -11.08 -3.60 0.24
C GLY A 115 -9.94 -3.50 1.25
N GLU A 116 -10.06 -2.61 2.25
CA GLU A 116 -9.11 -2.47 3.35
C GLU A 116 -8.91 -3.77 4.13
N ALA A 117 -10.01 -4.45 4.46
CA ALA A 117 -9.98 -5.73 5.19
C ALA A 117 -9.24 -6.85 4.43
N GLU A 118 -9.20 -6.79 3.10
CA GLU A 118 -8.45 -7.73 2.26
C GLU A 118 -7.01 -7.25 2.00
N LEU A 119 -6.82 -5.94 1.78
CA LEU A 119 -5.54 -5.34 1.42
C LEU A 119 -4.53 -5.37 2.56
N PHE A 120 -4.92 -4.98 3.77
CA PHE A 120 -4.00 -4.88 4.92
C PHE A 120 -3.27 -6.20 5.21
N PRO A 121 -3.96 -7.33 5.47
CA PRO A 121 -3.27 -8.59 5.74
C PRO A 121 -2.44 -9.07 4.55
N TRP A 122 -2.90 -8.82 3.32
CA TRP A 122 -2.15 -9.18 2.12
C TRP A 122 -0.86 -8.36 1.97
N PHE A 123 -0.91 -7.04 2.15
CA PHE A 123 0.24 -6.15 2.05
C PHE A 123 1.29 -6.49 3.12
N ILE A 124 0.85 -6.71 4.37
CA ILE A 124 1.72 -7.17 5.47
C ILE A 124 2.44 -8.46 5.07
N ALA A 125 1.72 -9.44 4.50
CA ALA A 125 2.33 -10.68 4.04
C ALA A 125 3.37 -10.46 2.91
N CYS A 126 3.09 -9.56 1.97
CA CYS A 126 4.04 -9.17 0.92
C CYS A 126 5.30 -8.50 1.52
N TRP A 127 5.14 -7.60 2.49
CA TRP A 127 6.25 -6.98 3.20
C TRP A 127 7.15 -8.02 3.88
N GLN A 128 6.57 -9.00 4.58
CA GLN A 128 7.34 -10.07 5.21
C GLN A 128 8.08 -10.93 4.17
N LYS A 129 7.43 -11.31 3.06
CA LYS A 129 8.06 -12.04 1.94
C LYS A 129 9.17 -11.23 1.25
N ALA A 130 9.14 -9.91 1.36
CA ALA A 130 10.14 -8.99 0.81
C ALA A 130 11.37 -8.78 1.70
N ALA A 131 11.52 -9.56 2.78
CA ALA A 131 12.52 -9.37 3.84
C ALA A 131 12.27 -8.12 4.71
N GLY A 132 11.03 -7.61 4.71
CA GLY A 132 10.63 -6.46 5.50
C GLY A 132 10.78 -6.64 7.01
N GLY A 133 10.62 -7.86 7.53
CA GLY A 133 10.90 -8.16 8.95
C GLY A 133 12.36 -7.95 9.37
N GLY A 134 13.29 -7.85 8.43
CA GLY A 134 14.70 -7.50 8.68
C GLY A 134 15.02 -6.02 8.50
N PHE A 135 14.04 -5.17 8.20
CA PHE A 135 14.25 -3.75 8.00
C PHE A 135 14.68 -3.08 9.31
N LEU A 136 15.75 -2.28 9.25
CA LEU A 136 16.44 -1.76 10.43
C LEU A 136 15.80 -0.47 10.99
N LYS A 137 14.86 0.11 10.26
CA LYS A 137 14.15 1.35 10.60
C LYS A 137 12.68 1.01 10.84
N ARG A 138 11.91 1.98 11.33
CA ARG A 138 10.46 1.81 11.49
C ARG A 138 9.80 1.68 10.11
N ALA A 139 8.84 0.76 9.99
CA ALA A 139 7.96 0.68 8.84
C ALA A 139 6.52 0.53 9.32
N THR A 140 5.61 1.33 8.79
CA THR A 140 4.20 1.38 9.21
C THR A 140 3.25 1.30 8.04
N LEU A 141 2.02 0.83 8.29
CA LEU A 141 0.92 0.85 7.33
C LEU A 141 -0.30 1.52 7.99
N ALA A 142 -0.90 2.50 7.33
CA ALA A 142 -2.10 3.18 7.81
C ALA A 142 -3.08 3.48 6.68
N LEU A 143 -4.30 3.83 7.04
CA LEU A 143 -5.21 4.51 6.11
C LEU A 143 -4.78 5.98 6.01
N HIS A 144 -4.89 6.57 4.83
CA HIS A 144 -4.70 8.01 4.67
C HIS A 144 -5.63 8.76 5.64
N ASP A 145 -5.09 9.77 6.32
CA ASP A 145 -5.75 10.57 7.39
C ASP A 145 -6.15 9.82 8.68
N ASP A 146 -5.86 8.53 8.85
CA ASP A 146 -6.07 7.82 10.12
C ASP A 146 -4.82 7.96 11.02
N ALA A 147 -5.04 8.33 12.28
CA ALA A 147 -3.97 8.40 13.28
C ALA A 147 -3.47 7.01 13.75
N ARG A 148 -4.13 5.93 13.32
CA ARG A 148 -3.77 4.55 13.69
C ARG A 148 -2.88 3.94 12.62
N GLU A 149 -1.66 3.63 13.04
CA GLU A 149 -0.67 2.97 12.21
C GLU A 149 -0.42 1.54 12.71
N PHE A 150 -0.21 0.62 11.77
CA PHE A 150 0.19 -0.75 12.03
C PHE A 150 1.70 -0.89 11.85
N ASP A 151 2.40 -1.36 12.88
CA ASP A 151 3.84 -1.64 12.80
C ASP A 151 4.10 -2.90 11.94
N LEU A 152 4.85 -2.74 10.85
CA LEU A 152 5.18 -3.80 9.91
C LEU A 152 6.41 -4.62 10.31
N ILE A 153 7.14 -4.20 11.35
CA ILE A 153 8.37 -4.83 11.85
C ILE A 153 8.09 -5.65 13.12
N ALA A 154 7.09 -5.24 13.90
CA ALA A 154 6.81 -5.82 15.21
C ALA A 154 6.10 -7.20 15.16
N HIS A 155 6.62 -8.19 14.43
CA HIS A 155 6.18 -9.60 14.56
C HIS A 155 7.32 -10.60 14.26
N THR A 156 8.06 -10.97 15.31
CA THR A 156 8.62 -12.32 15.47
C THR A 156 8.14 -12.90 16.79
#